data_AF-A0A5B7GZJ2-F1
#
_entry.id   AF-A0A5B7GZJ2-F1
#
_cell.length_a   1.000
_cell.length_b   1.000
_cell.length_c   1.000
_cell.angle_alpha   90.00
_cell.angle_beta   90.00
_cell.angle_gamma   90.00
#
_symmetry.space_group_name_H-M   'P 1'
#
loop_
_entity.id
_entity.type
_entity.pdbx_description
1 polymer ?
#
loop_
_entity_poly.entity_id
_entity_poly.type
_entity_poly.pdbx_seq_one_letter_code
_entity_poly.pdbx_strand_id
1 'polypeptide(L)'
;MLVLGGIPLFFMELALGQYNRKGAITCWGRLVPLFKGEYVAVFLSFVSLLASLGLYHCCFQRPQVISWVDYLSMCVFPLLLTYLTVLLFLSFFLYYTKKSRK
;
A
#
# COMPACT_ATOMS: atom_id res chain seq x y z
N MET A 1 -6.24 3.25 23.97
CA MET A 1 -6.48 2.91 22.55
C MET A 1 -6.08 1.48 22.19
N LEU A 2 -5.05 0.90 22.80
CA LEU A 2 -4.56 -0.45 22.48
C LEU A 2 -5.53 -1.58 22.86
N VAL A 3 -6.21 -1.47 24.00
CA VAL A 3 -7.11 -2.52 24.53
C VAL A 3 -8.46 -2.59 23.79
N LEU A 4 -9.03 -1.43 23.44
CA LEU A 4 -10.35 -1.37 22.80
C LEU A 4 -10.32 -1.52 21.28
N GLY A 5 -9.16 -1.28 20.64
CA GLY A 5 -9.02 -1.37 19.18
C GLY A 5 -7.99 -2.42 18.75
N GLY A 6 -6.78 -2.36 19.29
CA GLY A 6 -5.67 -3.22 18.85
C GLY A 6 -5.86 -4.70 19.22
N ILE A 7 -6.26 -4.99 20.45
CA ILE A 7 -6.50 -6.37 20.91
C ILE A 7 -7.63 -7.07 20.13
N PRO A 8 -8.82 -6.47 19.96
CA PRO A 8 -9.89 -7.11 19.18
C PRO A 8 -9.54 -7.26 17.70
N LEU A 9 -8.84 -6.29 17.08
CA LEU A 9 -8.36 -6.41 15.69
C LEU A 9 -7.36 -7.56 15.54
N PHE A 10 -6.42 -7.67 16.46
CA PHE A 10 -5.41 -8.74 16.44
C PHE A 10 -6.05 -10.12 16.62
N PHE A 11 -7.03 -10.24 17.52
CA PHE A 11 -7.78 -11.48 17.74
C PHE A 11 -8.61 -11.86 16.51
N MET A 12 -9.26 -10.90 15.86
CA MET A 12 -10.03 -11.14 14.64
C MET A 12 -9.14 -11.65 13.50
N GLU A 13 -7.94 -11.08 13.33
CA GLU A 13 -6.99 -11.51 12.31
C GLU A 13 -6.46 -12.93 12.56
N LEU A 14 -6.11 -13.25 13.81
CA LEU A 14 -5.70 -14.59 14.24
C LEU A 14 -6.81 -15.63 14.02
N ALA A 15 -8.05 -15.31 14.42
CA ALA A 15 -9.20 -16.19 14.24
C ALA A 15 -9.49 -16.45 12.75
N LEU A 16 -9.43 -15.40 11.91
CA LEU A 16 -9.58 -15.54 10.45
C LEU A 16 -8.45 -16.37 9.81
N GLY A 17 -7.22 -16.21 10.27
CA GLY A 17 -6.06 -16.98 9.83
C GLY A 17 -6.19 -18.46 10.18
N GLN A 18 -6.58 -18.78 11.41
CA GLN A 18 -6.78 -20.16 11.86
C GLN A 18 -8.00 -20.83 11.22
N TYR A 19 -9.11 -20.09 11.02
CA TYR A 19 -10.32 -20.62 10.41
C TYR A 19 -10.12 -21.01 8.94
N ASN A 20 -9.40 -20.19 8.17
CA ASN A 20 -9.26 -20.41 6.74
C ASN A 20 -8.06 -21.31 6.36
N ARG A 21 -7.13 -21.58 7.27
CA ARG A 21 -5.91 -22.42 7.07
C ARG A 21 -5.17 -22.19 5.74
N LYS A 22 -5.26 -20.97 5.19
CA LYS A 22 -4.66 -20.54 3.92
C LYS A 22 -4.05 -19.15 4.12
N GLY A 23 -3.19 -18.72 3.20
CA GLY A 23 -2.53 -17.41 3.28
C GLY A 23 -3.53 -16.25 3.25
N ALA A 24 -3.19 -15.13 3.90
CA ALA A 24 -4.07 -13.97 4.07
C ALA A 24 -4.72 -13.50 2.75
N ILE A 25 -3.95 -13.49 1.65
CA ILE A 25 -4.41 -13.10 0.30
C ILE A 25 -5.53 -14.01 -0.21
N THR A 26 -5.52 -15.29 0.11
CA THR A 26 -6.55 -16.26 -0.29
C THR A 26 -7.77 -16.28 0.64
N CYS A 27 -7.62 -15.92 1.90
CA CYS A 27 -8.73 -15.81 2.87
C CYS A 27 -9.68 -14.66 2.50
N TRP A 28 -9.12 -13.49 2.18
CA TRP A 28 -9.90 -12.34 1.73
C TRP A 28 -10.67 -12.59 0.44
N GLY A 29 -10.14 -13.43 -0.45
CA GLY A 29 -10.81 -13.82 -1.70
C GLY A 29 -12.13 -14.61 -1.52
N ARG A 30 -12.36 -15.21 -0.35
CA ARG A 30 -13.63 -15.91 -0.02
C ARG A 30 -14.62 -15.05 0.77
N LEU A 31 -14.13 -14.09 1.54
CA LEU A 31 -14.99 -13.20 2.34
C LEU A 31 -15.56 -12.07 1.46
N VAL A 32 -14.69 -11.40 0.70
CA VAL A 32 -15.03 -10.33 -0.23
C VAL A 32 -13.99 -10.34 -1.36
N PRO A 33 -14.29 -10.94 -2.53
CA PRO A 33 -13.35 -11.02 -3.65
C PRO A 33 -12.88 -9.66 -4.19
N LEU A 34 -13.58 -8.55 -3.84
CA LEU A 34 -13.18 -7.19 -4.17
C LEU A 34 -11.83 -6.78 -3.55
N PHE A 35 -11.53 -7.20 -2.31
CA PHE A 35 -10.35 -6.71 -1.60
C PHE A 35 -9.03 -7.43 -1.98
N LYS A 36 -9.09 -8.50 -2.77
CA LYS A 36 -7.91 -9.34 -3.06
C LYS A 36 -6.80 -8.60 -3.81
N GLY A 37 -7.17 -7.69 -4.71
CA GLY A 37 -6.21 -6.86 -5.47
C GLY A 37 -5.73 -5.63 -4.71
N GLU A 38 -6.53 -5.17 -3.73
CA GLU A 38 -6.27 -3.92 -3.01
C GLU A 38 -5.05 -4.03 -2.12
N TYR A 39 -4.91 -5.12 -1.36
CA TYR A 39 -3.77 -5.31 -0.47
C TYR A 39 -2.44 -5.38 -1.22
N VAL A 40 -2.41 -6.01 -2.39
CA VAL A 40 -1.18 -6.14 -3.19
C VAL A 40 -0.78 -4.77 -3.76
N ALA A 41 -1.74 -3.98 -4.25
CA ALA A 41 -1.48 -2.65 -4.78
C ALA A 41 -0.99 -1.68 -3.69
N VAL A 42 -1.64 -1.67 -2.52
CA VAL A 42 -1.24 -0.86 -1.37
C VAL A 42 0.14 -1.27 -0.88
N PHE A 43 0.42 -2.58 -0.77
CA PHE A 43 1.73 -3.07 -0.36
C PHE A 43 2.84 -2.67 -1.34
N LEU A 44 2.61 -2.79 -2.65
CA LEU A 44 3.57 -2.34 -3.67
C LEU A 44 3.84 -0.83 -3.57
N SER A 45 2.79 -0.02 -3.39
CA SER A 45 2.92 1.43 -3.26
C SER A 45 3.74 1.82 -2.02
N PHE A 46 3.54 1.13 -0.91
CA PHE A 46 4.26 1.34 0.34
C PHE A 46 5.74 0.96 0.22
N VAL A 47 6.03 -0.19 -0.40
CA VAL A 47 7.42 -0.64 -0.66
C VAL A 47 8.15 0.34 -1.58
N SER A 48 7.50 0.85 -2.62
CA SER A 48 8.09 1.82 -3.56
C SER A 48 8.40 3.17 -2.88
N LEU A 49 7.54 3.62 -1.96
CA LEU A 49 7.75 4.82 -1.16
C LEU A 49 8.93 4.67 -0.19
N LEU A 50 9.02 3.53 0.51
CA LEU A 50 10.15 3.22 1.40
C LEU A 50 11.50 3.16 0.66
N ALA A 51 11.52 2.54 -0.53
CA ALA A 51 12.73 2.49 -1.35
C ALA A 51 13.20 3.88 -1.78
N SER A 52 12.26 4.76 -2.14
CA SER A 52 12.55 6.15 -2.52
C SER A 52 13.11 6.95 -1.34
N LEU A 53 12.52 6.81 -0.15
CA LEU A 53 13.01 7.42 1.09
C LEU A 53 14.44 6.99 1.43
N GLY A 54 14.73 5.69 1.33
CA GLY A 54 16.07 5.15 1.53
C GLY A 54 17.09 5.72 0.55
N LEU A 55 16.70 5.90 -0.72
CA LEU A 55 17.55 6.50 -1.74
C LEU A 55 17.86 7.99 -1.44
N TYR A 56 16.88 8.80 -1.02
CA TYR A 56 17.16 10.20 -0.63
C TYR A 56 18.14 10.27 0.53
N HIS A 57 17.95 9.43 1.54
CA HIS A 57 18.80 9.44 2.74
C HIS A 57 20.24 9.03 2.39
N CYS A 58 20.40 8.07 1.47
CA CYS A 58 21.71 7.66 0.95
C CYS A 58 22.36 8.79 0.12
N CYS A 59 21.57 9.49 -0.70
CA CYS A 59 22.01 10.58 -1.55
C CYS A 59 22.42 11.83 -0.76
N PHE A 60 21.69 12.16 0.32
CA PHE A 60 22.01 13.25 1.24
C PHE A 60 23.38 13.08 1.92
N GLN A 61 23.80 11.84 2.16
CA GLN A 61 25.11 11.52 2.74
C GLN A 61 26.29 11.82 1.77
N ARG A 62 26.03 12.01 0.47
CA ARG A 62 27.06 12.24 -0.57
C ARG A 62 26.78 13.52 -1.38
N PRO A 63 26.90 14.72 -0.78
CA PRO A 63 26.51 15.97 -1.45
C PRO A 63 27.43 16.45 -2.59
N GLN A 64 28.52 15.72 -2.89
CA GLN A 64 29.54 16.15 -3.87
C GLN A 64 29.29 15.61 -5.31
N VAL A 65 28.35 14.68 -5.49
CA VAL A 65 28.32 13.81 -6.70
C VAL A 65 27.08 14.03 -7.58
N ILE A 66 26.00 14.64 -7.08
CA ILE A 66 24.70 14.69 -7.76
C ILE A 66 24.22 16.13 -7.94
N SER A 67 23.76 16.45 -9.16
CA SER A 67 23.23 17.77 -9.50
C SER A 67 21.84 17.98 -8.88
N TRP A 68 21.48 19.23 -8.57
CA TRP A 68 20.16 19.57 -8.01
C TRP A 68 18.98 19.12 -8.90
N VAL A 69 19.18 19.04 -10.22
CA VAL A 69 18.16 18.60 -11.18
C VAL A 69 17.89 17.10 -11.05
N ASP A 70 18.93 16.30 -10.88
CA ASP A 70 18.81 14.85 -10.65
C ASP A 70 18.15 14.56 -9.30
N TYR A 71 18.43 15.38 -8.28
CA TYR A 71 17.80 15.28 -6.97
C TYR A 71 16.30 15.58 -7.04
N LEU A 72 15.91 16.62 -7.77
CA LEU A 72 14.51 16.99 -7.97
C LEU A 72 13.75 15.91 -8.76
N SER A 73 14.39 15.32 -9.77
CA SER A 73 13.83 14.22 -10.56
C SER A 73 13.64 12.94 -9.72
N MET A 74 14.64 12.60 -8.90
CA MET A 74 14.56 11.49 -7.94
C MET A 74 13.41 11.67 -6.96
N CYS A 75 13.15 12.91 -6.52
CA CYS A 75 12.05 13.31 -5.62
C CYS A 75 10.65 13.17 -6.23
N VAL A 76 10.47 13.81 -7.39
CA VAL A 76 9.16 14.04 -7.97
C VAL A 76 8.62 12.79 -8.66
N PHE A 77 9.47 12.00 -9.30
CA PHE A 77 9.04 10.86 -10.10
C PHE A 77 8.36 9.74 -9.27
N PRO A 78 8.92 9.30 -8.12
CA PRO A 78 8.29 8.27 -7.29
C PRO A 78 7.04 8.77 -6.57
N LEU A 79 7.02 10.04 -6.16
CA LEU A 79 5.84 10.67 -5.56
C LEU A 79 4.68 10.77 -6.56
N LEU A 80 4.98 11.13 -7.82
CA LEU A 80 3.97 11.15 -8.88
C LEU A 80 3.42 9.76 -9.18
N LEU A 81 4.29 8.74 -9.26
CA LEU A 81 3.89 7.37 -9.53
C LEU A 81 3.04 6.77 -8.41
N THR A 82 3.40 7.03 -7.15
CA THR A 82 2.59 6.63 -5.98
C THR A 82 1.25 7.38 -5.94
N TYR A 83 1.22 8.66 -6.27
CA TYR A 83 -0.04 9.42 -6.35
C TYR A 83 -0.96 8.90 -7.46
N LEU A 84 -0.42 8.62 -8.66
CA LEU A 84 -1.18 8.06 -9.78
C LEU A 84 -1.73 6.67 -9.48
N THR A 85 -0.95 5.81 -8.84
CA THR A 85 -1.42 4.46 -8.44
C THR A 85 -2.54 4.53 -7.40
N VAL A 86 -2.46 5.46 -6.44
CA VAL A 86 -3.55 5.71 -5.49
C VAL A 86 -4.80 6.27 -6.17
N LEU A 87 -4.66 7.19 -7.14
CA LEU A 87 -5.80 7.73 -7.90
C LEU A 87 -6.49 6.69 -8.78
N LEU A 88 -5.71 5.85 -9.47
CA LEU A 88 -6.24 4.73 -10.25
C LEU A 88 -6.97 3.74 -9.34
N PHE A 89 -6.42 3.47 -8.16
CA PHE A 89 -7.05 2.66 -7.12
C PHE A 89 -8.38 3.26 -6.66
N LEU A 90 -8.42 4.56 -6.34
CA LEU A 90 -9.63 5.26 -5.90
C LEU A 90 -10.70 5.27 -6.99
N SER A 91 -10.29 5.41 -8.25
CA SER A 91 -11.18 5.34 -9.41
C SER A 91 -11.77 3.94 -9.60
N PHE A 92 -10.96 2.89 -9.41
CA PHE A 92 -11.41 1.50 -9.50
C PHE A 92 -12.36 1.14 -8.35
N PHE A 93 -12.07 1.60 -7.13
CA PHE A 93 -12.92 1.45 -5.96
C PHE A 93 -14.26 2.17 -6.13
N LEU A 94 -14.26 3.42 -6.61
CA LEU A 94 -15.48 4.18 -6.91
C LEU A 94 -16.30 3.53 -8.03
N TYR A 95 -15.64 2.96 -9.05
CA TYR A 95 -16.31 2.22 -10.10
C TYR A 95 -17.00 0.96 -9.55
N TYR A 96 -16.33 0.19 -8.71
CA TYR A 96 -16.89 -1.03 -8.13
C TYR A 96 -17.99 -0.76 -7.10
N THR A 97 -17.84 0.25 -6.25
CA THR A 97 -18.90 0.66 -5.30
C THR A 97 -20.16 1.15 -6.03
N LYS A 98 -20.02 1.81 -7.20
CA LYS A 98 -21.17 2.12 -8.06
C LYS A 98 -21.79 0.87 -8.70
N LYS A 99 -20.99 -0.14 -9.04
CA LYS A 99 -21.48 -1.40 -9.63
C LYS A 99 -22.17 -2.32 -8.63
N SER A 100 -21.73 -2.34 -7.37
CA SER A 100 -22.35 -3.15 -6.30
C SER A 100 -23.67 -2.57 -5.76
N ARG A 101 -24.00 -1.31 -6.10
CA ARG A 101 -25.25 -0.65 -5.71
C ARG A 101 -26.39 -0.77 -6.74
N LYS A 102 -26.13 -1.39 -7.89
CA LYS A 102 -27.16 -1.79 -8.88
C LYS A 102 -27.36 -3.28 -8.81
#